data_AF-A0AAE0R2D4-F1
#
_entry.id   AF-A0AAE0R2D4-F1
#
_cell.length_a   1.000
_cell.length_b   1.000
_cell.length_c   1.000
_cell.angle_alpha   90.00
_cell.angle_beta   90.00
_cell.angle_gamma   90.00
#
_symmetry.space_group_name_H-M   'P 1'
#
loop_
_entity.id
_entity.type
_entity.pdbx_description
1 polymer ?
#
loop_
_entity_poly.entity_id
_entity_poly.type
_entity_poly.pdbx_seq_one_letter_code
_entity_poly.pdbx_strand_id
1 'polypeptide(L)'
;MDLLCPLSTKHRKNSSPAPWLSAVLRNNRRELRSAERKWKKSQLDTDLISYHAPLSKFSLDVTSAKTSFYKEKLETSAQVPRTLHNIFSSLLNPLAPPAPSSLTAKDFATFYIEKIERICQTFTSAPTSSISHTMLQTISPDLLPFITTVINGSLTSGHVPTVFKKARIIPILKKPVLDSSDISNYRPDRYVARTGVTGAPSWSQAWGWGTQASAWWPSLCLQD
;
A
#
# COMPACT_ATOMS: atom_id res chain seq x y z
N MET A 1 20.39 -10.32 20.41
CA MET A 1 20.02 -10.97 19.14
C MET A 1 19.63 -9.90 18.11
N ASP A 2 20.55 -8.99 17.78
CA ASP A 2 20.29 -7.81 16.91
C ASP A 2 21.39 -7.71 15.82
N LEU A 3 21.81 -8.88 15.30
CA LEU A 3 22.91 -9.02 14.34
C LEU A 3 22.48 -9.66 13.00
N LEU A 4 21.18 -9.85 12.77
CA LEU A 4 20.68 -10.62 11.62
C LEU A 4 20.06 -9.79 10.50
N CYS A 5 19.92 -8.46 10.66
CA CYS A 5 19.33 -7.61 9.63
C CYS A 5 20.41 -6.71 9.01
N PRO A 6 20.91 -7.01 7.79
CA PRO A 6 21.91 -6.17 7.15
C PRO A 6 21.33 -4.78 6.89
N LEU A 7 22.03 -3.73 7.37
CA LEU A 7 21.70 -2.35 7.02
C LEU A 7 21.89 -2.18 5.51
N SER A 8 20.81 -1.90 4.79
CA SER A 8 20.84 -1.53 3.38
C SER A 8 20.58 -0.03 3.22
N THR A 9 21.62 0.71 2.87
CA THR A 9 21.55 2.13 2.54
C THR A 9 21.08 2.27 1.08
N LYS A 10 19.85 2.75 0.87
CA LYS A 10 19.36 3.08 -0.47
C LYS A 10 19.59 4.56 -0.77
N HIS A 11 20.28 4.86 -1.86
CA HIS A 11 20.39 6.21 -2.37
C HIS A 11 19.02 6.68 -2.87
N ARG A 12 18.41 7.65 -2.19
CA ARG A 12 17.16 8.26 -2.64
C ARG A 12 17.46 9.09 -3.89
N LYS A 13 16.86 8.74 -5.03
CA LYS A 13 16.92 9.60 -6.22
C LYS A 13 16.21 10.91 -5.88
N ASN A 14 16.95 12.02 -5.90
CA ASN A 14 16.38 13.34 -5.76
C ASN A 14 15.67 13.68 -7.07
N SER A 15 14.37 13.38 -7.16
CA SER A 15 13.55 13.99 -8.20
C SER A 15 13.29 15.43 -7.80
N SER A 16 13.71 16.39 -8.63
CA SER A 16 13.20 17.74 -8.51
C SER A 16 11.67 17.69 -8.58
N PRO A 17 10.94 18.31 -7.66
CA PRO A 17 9.49 18.37 -7.75
C PRO A 17 9.08 19.07 -9.04
N ALA A 18 7.91 18.71 -9.56
CA ALA A 18 7.35 19.35 -10.75
C ALA A 18 7.41 20.89 -10.59
N PRO A 19 8.03 21.64 -11.53
CA PRO A 19 8.27 23.07 -11.36
C PRO A 19 7.00 23.90 -11.17
N TRP A 20 5.90 23.50 -11.82
CA TRP A 20 4.57 24.13 -11.70
C TRP A 20 3.87 23.83 -10.36
N LEU A 21 4.42 22.94 -9.52
CA LEU A 21 3.81 22.56 -8.24
C LEU A 21 4.27 23.53 -7.14
N SER A 22 3.54 24.64 -6.99
CA SER A 22 3.79 25.66 -5.98
C SER A 22 3.48 25.20 -4.54
N ALA A 23 3.94 25.95 -3.53
CA ALA A 23 3.60 25.70 -2.13
C ALA A 23 2.08 25.77 -1.87
N VAL A 24 1.38 26.68 -2.56
CA VAL A 24 -0.07 26.83 -2.49
C VAL A 24 -0.77 25.55 -2.99
N LEU A 25 -0.37 25.02 -4.15
CA LEU A 25 -0.93 23.77 -4.68
C LEU A 25 -0.66 22.57 -3.76
N ARG A 26 0.52 22.52 -3.12
CA ARG A 26 0.80 21.50 -2.11
C ARG A 26 -0.13 21.62 -0.91
N ASN A 27 -0.47 22.85 -0.50
CA ASN A 27 -1.43 23.08 0.58
C ASN A 27 -2.84 22.64 0.18
N ASN A 28 -3.35 23.06 -0.98
CA ASN A 28 -4.68 22.67 -1.47
C ASN A 28 -4.82 21.14 -1.59
N ARG A 29 -3.74 20.45 -2.01
CA ARG A 29 -3.69 18.98 -2.01
C ARG A 29 -3.76 18.36 -0.61
N ARG A 30 -3.21 19.00 0.43
CA ARG A 30 -3.34 18.54 1.82
C ARG A 30 -4.77 18.69 2.31
N GLU A 31 -5.39 19.85 2.05
CA GLU A 31 -6.78 20.15 2.40
C GLU A 31 -7.75 19.17 1.73
N LEU A 32 -7.57 18.92 0.42
CA LEU A 32 -8.34 17.95 -0.34
C LEU A 32 -8.29 16.55 0.32
N ARG A 33 -7.09 16.09 0.69
CA ARG A 33 -6.92 14.79 1.37
C ARG A 33 -7.47 14.79 2.79
N SER A 34 -7.50 15.92 3.51
CA SER A 34 -8.17 15.98 4.81
C SER A 34 -9.68 15.88 4.68
N ALA A 35 -10.29 16.57 3.71
CA ALA A 35 -11.72 16.48 3.43
C ALA A 35 -12.10 15.07 2.96
N GLU A 36 -11.29 14.47 2.07
CA GLU A 36 -11.48 13.09 1.61
C GLU A 36 -11.44 12.09 2.79
N ARG A 37 -10.45 12.21 3.68
CA ARG A 37 -10.35 11.34 4.86
C ARG A 37 -11.52 11.54 5.83
N LYS A 38 -12.02 12.76 5.97
CA LYS A 38 -13.19 13.07 6.79
C LYS A 38 -14.43 12.35 6.24
N TRP A 39 -14.73 12.52 4.96
CA TRP A 39 -15.83 11.83 4.28
C TRP A 39 -15.68 10.31 4.35
N LYS A 40 -14.49 9.76 4.10
CA LYS A 40 -14.25 8.30 4.22
C LYS A 40 -14.52 7.76 5.62
N LYS A 41 -14.36 8.58 6.67
CA LYS A 41 -14.62 8.20 8.06
C LYS A 41 -16.09 8.36 8.46
N SER A 42 -16.75 9.45 8.05
CA SER A 42 -18.12 9.75 8.46
C SER A 42 -19.18 9.10 7.57
N GLN A 43 -18.89 8.93 6.28
CA GLN A 43 -19.83 8.44 5.25
C GLN A 43 -21.14 9.26 5.18
N LEU A 44 -21.08 10.57 5.49
CA LEU A 44 -22.22 11.48 5.41
C LEU A 44 -22.19 12.31 4.11
N ASP A 45 -23.36 12.58 3.54
CA ASP A 45 -23.51 13.38 2.32
C ASP A 45 -23.06 14.83 2.49
N THR A 46 -23.22 15.40 3.69
CA THR A 46 -22.73 16.75 4.00
C THR A 46 -21.20 16.84 3.88
N ASP A 47 -20.48 15.80 4.31
CA ASP A 47 -19.04 15.72 4.17
C ASP A 47 -18.62 15.46 2.72
N LEU A 48 -19.41 14.70 1.94
CA LEU A 48 -19.22 14.53 0.49
C LEU A 48 -19.33 15.87 -0.24
N ILE A 49 -20.39 16.64 0.02
CA ILE A 49 -20.58 18.00 -0.53
C ILE A 49 -19.39 18.90 -0.16
N SER A 50 -18.92 18.82 1.10
CA SER A 50 -17.75 19.59 1.55
C SER A 50 -16.44 19.19 0.86
N TYR A 51 -16.33 17.97 0.36
CA TYR A 51 -15.17 17.47 -0.40
C TYR A 51 -15.19 17.93 -1.87
N HIS A 52 -16.36 18.04 -2.49
CA HIS A 52 -16.48 18.44 -3.89
C HIS A 52 -15.95 19.86 -4.18
N ALA A 53 -16.19 20.82 -3.28
CA ALA A 53 -15.71 22.20 -3.47
C ALA A 53 -14.16 22.30 -3.52
N PRO A 54 -13.39 21.74 -2.56
CA PRO A 54 -11.94 21.63 -2.65
C PRO A 54 -11.43 20.84 -3.87
N LEU A 55 -12.16 19.79 -4.29
CA LEU A 55 -11.78 18.98 -5.45
C LEU A 55 -11.83 19.80 -6.74
N SER A 56 -12.93 20.51 -6.96
CA SER A 56 -13.12 21.40 -8.11
C SER A 56 -12.06 22.50 -8.12
N LYS A 57 -11.88 23.19 -6.98
CA LYS A 57 -10.85 24.23 -6.81
C LYS A 57 -9.45 23.70 -7.13
N PHE A 58 -9.07 22.55 -6.58
CA PHE A 58 -7.75 21.97 -6.82
C PHE A 58 -7.54 21.61 -8.30
N SER A 59 -8.57 21.11 -8.99
CA SER A 59 -8.50 20.81 -10.43
C SER A 59 -8.26 22.08 -11.26
N LEU A 60 -8.97 23.17 -10.95
CA LEU A 60 -8.81 24.46 -11.60
C LEU A 60 -7.42 25.04 -11.34
N ASP A 61 -6.96 25.04 -10.10
CA ASP A 61 -5.65 25.58 -9.73
C ASP A 61 -4.50 24.80 -10.41
N VAL A 62 -4.61 23.46 -10.49
CA VAL A 62 -3.62 22.62 -11.19
C VAL A 62 -3.60 22.93 -12.67
N THR A 63 -4.78 23.09 -13.28
CA THR A 63 -4.89 23.43 -14.70
C THR A 63 -4.27 24.80 -14.97
N SER A 64 -4.66 25.81 -14.19
CA SER A 64 -4.14 27.18 -14.27
C SER A 64 -2.61 27.25 -14.08
N ALA A 65 -2.07 26.53 -13.10
CA ALA A 65 -0.62 26.52 -12.87
C ALA A 65 0.15 25.84 -14.01
N LYS A 66 -0.38 24.74 -14.55
CA LYS A 66 0.23 24.06 -15.70
C LYS A 66 0.17 24.93 -16.96
N THR A 67 -0.98 25.53 -17.26
CA THR A 67 -1.13 26.38 -18.44
C THR A 67 -0.20 27.58 -18.37
N SER A 68 -0.15 28.27 -17.23
CA SER A 68 0.74 29.42 -17.02
C SER A 68 2.22 29.02 -17.18
N PHE A 69 2.64 27.94 -16.53
CA PHE A 69 4.02 27.45 -16.61
C PHE A 69 4.42 27.07 -18.04
N TYR A 70 3.60 26.29 -18.75
CA TYR A 70 3.95 25.87 -20.10
C TYR A 70 3.84 27.01 -21.11
N LYS A 71 2.91 27.96 -20.92
CA LYS A 71 2.82 29.17 -21.74
C LYS A 71 4.11 30.00 -21.62
N GLU A 72 4.53 30.32 -20.40
CA GLU A 72 5.78 31.05 -20.15
C GLU A 72 7.01 30.30 -20.68
N LYS A 73 7.04 28.97 -20.48
CA LYS A 73 8.14 28.12 -20.97
C LYS A 73 8.21 28.09 -22.49
N LEU A 74 7.07 28.08 -23.19
CA LEU A 74 7.00 28.16 -24.64
C LEU A 74 7.45 29.55 -25.13
N GLU A 75 6.99 30.63 -24.51
CA GLU A 75 7.39 32.00 -24.85
C GLU A 75 8.90 32.23 -24.65
N THR A 76 9.46 31.75 -23.52
CA THR A 76 10.90 31.86 -23.21
C THR A 76 11.78 31.04 -24.15
N SER A 77 11.28 29.90 -24.64
CA SER A 77 12.02 29.01 -25.55
C SER A 77 11.72 29.24 -27.03
N ALA A 78 10.92 30.26 -27.37
CA ALA A 78 10.48 30.57 -28.73
C ALA A 78 11.65 30.84 -29.69
N GLN A 79 12.78 31.33 -29.18
CA GLN A 79 13.98 31.64 -29.95
C GLN A 79 14.87 30.42 -30.22
N VAL A 80 14.60 29.25 -29.63
CA VAL A 80 15.40 28.03 -29.79
C VAL A 80 14.55 26.88 -30.34
N PRO A 81 14.51 26.67 -31.68
CA PRO A 81 13.61 25.71 -32.33
C PRO A 81 13.71 24.27 -31.82
N ARG A 82 14.91 23.80 -31.50
CA ARG A 82 15.15 22.44 -30.97
C ARG A 82 14.53 22.26 -29.58
N THR A 83 14.61 23.28 -28.72
CA THR A 83 14.03 23.24 -27.38
C THR A 83 12.51 23.26 -27.45
N LEU A 84 11.94 24.10 -28.31
CA LEU A 84 10.50 24.16 -28.56
C LEU A 84 9.98 22.80 -29.07
N HIS A 85 10.65 22.21 -30.07
CA HIS A 85 10.27 20.90 -30.59
C HIS A 85 10.32 19.81 -29.51
N ASN A 86 11.35 19.80 -28.66
CA ASN A 86 11.46 18.86 -27.54
C ASN A 86 10.34 19.03 -26.50
N ILE A 87 9.94 20.28 -26.21
CA ILE A 87 8.80 20.54 -25.30
C ILE A 87 7.51 20.01 -25.93
N PHE A 88 7.28 20.27 -27.21
CA PHE A 88 6.06 19.85 -27.90
C PHE A 88 5.95 18.33 -28.02
N SER A 89 7.05 17.66 -28.39
CA SER A 89 7.11 16.20 -28.48
C SER A 89 6.91 15.53 -27.12
N SER A 90 7.44 16.13 -26.04
CA SER A 90 7.21 15.65 -24.67
C SER A 90 5.75 15.78 -24.22
N LEU A 91 5.04 16.83 -24.66
CA LEU A 91 3.63 17.06 -24.32
C LEU A 91 2.67 16.18 -25.13
N LEU A 92 2.95 15.97 -26.41
CA LEU A 92 2.08 15.19 -27.30
C LEU A 92 2.34 13.70 -27.24
N ASN A 93 3.57 13.28 -26.95
CA ASN A 93 3.97 11.88 -26.88
C ASN A 93 4.45 11.54 -25.46
N PRO A 94 3.54 11.46 -24.47
CA PRO A 94 3.92 11.03 -23.14
C PRO A 94 4.50 9.62 -23.20
N LEU A 95 5.64 9.40 -22.52
CA LEU A 95 6.27 8.08 -22.46
C LEU A 95 5.25 7.07 -21.93
N ALA A 96 5.08 5.95 -22.65
CA ALA A 96 4.16 4.90 -22.25
C ALA A 96 4.39 4.54 -20.77
N PRO A 97 3.32 4.40 -19.97
CA PRO A 97 3.48 3.99 -18.58
C PRO A 97 4.34 2.73 -18.53
N PRO A 98 5.26 2.63 -17.55
CA PRO A 98 6.06 1.42 -17.39
C PRO A 98 5.09 0.24 -17.33
N ALA A 99 5.38 -0.81 -18.10
CA ALA A 99 4.57 -2.02 -18.12
C ALA A 99 4.28 -2.43 -16.66
N PRO A 100 3.03 -2.79 -16.33
CA PRO A 100 2.70 -3.22 -14.98
C PRO A 100 3.71 -4.30 -14.60
N SER A 101 4.31 -4.17 -13.41
CA SER A 101 5.17 -5.23 -12.86
C SER A 101 4.35 -6.51 -12.91
N SER A 102 4.73 -7.42 -13.79
CA SER A 102 4.03 -8.68 -14.07
C SER A 102 4.19 -9.62 -12.88
N LEU A 103 3.54 -9.27 -11.77
CA LEU A 103 3.25 -10.20 -10.70
C LEU A 103 1.81 -10.64 -10.93
N THR A 104 1.65 -11.83 -11.48
CA THR A 104 0.34 -12.43 -11.69
C THR A 104 -0.19 -12.99 -10.38
N ALA A 105 -1.50 -13.22 -10.29
CA ALA A 105 -2.08 -13.97 -9.18
C ALA A 105 -1.47 -15.38 -9.05
N LYS A 106 -0.95 -15.93 -10.16
CA LYS A 106 -0.26 -17.22 -10.17
C LYS A 106 1.09 -17.13 -9.46
N ASP A 107 1.87 -16.07 -9.70
CA ASP A 107 3.15 -15.83 -9.01
C ASP A 107 2.95 -15.64 -7.49
N PHE A 108 1.85 -15.00 -7.12
CA PHE A 108 1.46 -14.90 -5.71
C PHE A 108 1.14 -16.28 -5.13
N ALA A 109 0.32 -17.09 -5.81
CA ALA A 109 -0.02 -18.43 -5.35
C ALA A 109 1.20 -19.35 -5.24
N THR A 110 2.09 -19.36 -6.25
CA THR A 110 3.32 -20.18 -6.26
C THR A 110 4.25 -19.78 -5.13
N PHE A 111 4.46 -18.48 -4.89
CA PHE A 111 5.27 -18.00 -3.78
C PHE A 111 4.77 -18.54 -2.42
N TYR A 112 3.45 -18.56 -2.18
CA TYR A 112 2.92 -19.07 -0.92
C TYR A 112 3.01 -20.59 -0.80
N ILE A 113 2.81 -21.33 -1.90
CA ILE A 113 3.00 -22.78 -1.94
C ILE A 113 4.45 -23.12 -1.58
N GLU A 114 5.42 -22.53 -2.28
CA GLU A 114 6.86 -22.76 -2.06
C GLU A 114 7.29 -22.33 -0.65
N LYS A 115 6.72 -21.23 -0.13
CA LYS A 115 6.99 -20.76 1.22
C LYS A 115 6.46 -21.72 2.29
N ILE A 116 5.26 -22.26 2.12
CA ILE A 116 4.69 -23.26 3.03
C ILE A 116 5.54 -24.52 3.00
N GLU A 117 5.93 -24.99 1.81
CA GLU A 117 6.80 -26.16 1.65
C GLU A 117 8.14 -25.98 2.37
N ARG A 118 8.81 -24.84 2.17
CA ARG A 118 10.04 -24.48 2.90
C ARG A 118 9.85 -24.49 4.41
N ILE A 119 8.74 -23.93 4.91
CA ILE A 119 8.45 -23.90 6.34
C ILE A 119 8.24 -25.33 6.87
N CYS A 120 7.48 -26.18 6.16
CA CYS A 120 7.30 -27.59 6.50
C CYS A 120 8.63 -28.36 6.55
N GLN A 121 9.52 -28.12 5.58
CA GLN A 121 10.86 -28.71 5.55
C GLN A 121 11.69 -28.31 6.79
N THR A 122 11.57 -27.05 7.27
CA THR A 122 12.29 -26.62 8.50
C THR A 122 11.85 -27.33 9.78
N PHE A 123 10.64 -27.89 9.82
CA PHE A 123 10.15 -28.65 10.98
C PHE A 123 10.50 -30.13 10.93
N THR A 124 11.00 -30.64 9.80
CA THR A 124 11.32 -32.07 9.63
C THR A 124 12.54 -32.50 10.45
N SER A 125 13.36 -31.57 10.94
CA SER A 125 14.59 -31.89 11.69
C SER A 125 14.44 -31.96 13.22
N ALA A 126 13.24 -31.84 13.80
CA ALA A 126 13.05 -31.86 15.25
C ALA A 126 11.99 -32.89 15.67
N PRO A 127 12.37 -34.00 16.34
CA PRO A 127 11.41 -34.89 16.95
C PRO A 127 11.01 -34.30 18.32
N THR A 128 9.79 -33.76 18.44
CA THR A 128 8.88 -33.89 19.60
C THR A 128 7.86 -32.76 19.66
N SER A 129 6.57 -33.08 19.54
CA SER A 129 5.46 -32.75 20.47
C SER A 129 4.08 -32.79 19.79
N SER A 130 3.44 -33.95 19.89
CA SER A 130 2.04 -34.16 20.33
C SER A 130 0.85 -33.35 19.76
N ILE A 131 0.87 -32.93 18.50
CA ILE A 131 -0.30 -33.08 17.60
C ILE A 131 0.31 -33.61 16.31
N SER A 132 0.04 -34.88 15.98
CA SER A 132 0.90 -35.58 15.04
C SER A 132 0.90 -34.86 13.69
N HIS A 133 2.08 -34.39 13.28
CA HIS A 133 2.39 -33.81 11.98
C HIS A 133 1.76 -34.62 10.83
N THR A 134 1.65 -35.93 11.01
CA THR A 134 0.96 -36.86 10.11
C THR A 134 -0.54 -36.58 9.98
N MET A 135 -1.26 -36.24 11.05
CA MET A 135 -2.69 -35.89 10.98
C MET A 135 -2.89 -34.61 10.18
N LEU A 136 -2.07 -33.58 10.40
CA LEU A 136 -2.13 -32.32 9.65
C LEU A 136 -1.75 -32.49 8.17
N GLN A 137 -0.73 -33.31 7.87
CA GLN A 137 -0.36 -33.64 6.49
C GLN A 137 -1.45 -34.43 5.77
N THR A 138 -2.13 -35.36 6.46
CA THR A 138 -3.22 -36.16 5.88
C THR A 138 -4.44 -35.31 5.54
N ILE A 139 -4.82 -34.35 6.40
CA ILE A 139 -6.00 -33.50 6.15
C ILE A 139 -5.70 -32.27 5.29
N SER A 140 -4.42 -31.89 5.14
CA SER A 140 -3.99 -30.74 4.33
C SER A 140 -4.48 -30.80 2.88
N PRO A 141 -4.35 -31.90 2.11
CA PRO A 141 -4.80 -31.95 0.72
C PRO A 141 -6.31 -31.80 0.56
N ASP A 142 -7.11 -32.18 1.57
CA ASP A 142 -8.58 -32.03 1.54
C ASP A 142 -9.03 -30.64 2.02
N LEU A 143 -8.31 -30.04 2.99
CA LEU A 143 -8.60 -28.71 3.51
C LEU A 143 -8.13 -27.58 2.58
N LEU A 144 -7.02 -27.76 1.87
CA LEU A 144 -6.47 -26.73 0.97
C LEU A 144 -7.46 -26.28 -0.11
N PRO A 145 -8.13 -27.16 -0.87
CA PRO A 145 -9.09 -26.74 -1.89
C PRO A 145 -10.29 -26.03 -1.27
N PHE A 146 -10.77 -26.46 -0.10
CA PHE A 146 -11.85 -25.78 0.63
C PHE A 146 -11.45 -24.38 1.12
N ILE A 147 -10.27 -24.24 1.72
CA ILE A 147 -9.76 -22.93 2.16
C ILE A 147 -9.54 -22.03 0.94
N THR A 148 -9.02 -22.59 -0.15
CA THR A 148 -8.76 -21.87 -1.40
C THR A 148 -10.06 -21.39 -2.05
N THR A 149 -11.12 -22.21 -2.08
CA THR A 149 -12.42 -21.80 -2.62
C THR A 149 -13.08 -20.72 -1.76
N VAL A 150 -12.98 -20.82 -0.43
CA VAL A 150 -13.50 -19.79 0.48
C VAL A 150 -12.75 -18.47 0.28
N ILE A 151 -11.41 -18.49 0.21
CA ILE A 151 -10.60 -17.29 -0.01
C ILE A 151 -10.88 -16.69 -1.38
N ASN A 152 -10.90 -17.50 -2.44
CA ASN A 152 -11.17 -17.03 -3.80
C ASN A 152 -12.60 -16.49 -3.92
N GLY A 153 -13.57 -17.12 -3.26
CA GLY A 153 -14.94 -16.63 -3.15
C GLY A 153 -15.02 -15.28 -2.43
N SER A 154 -14.29 -15.11 -1.33
CA SER A 154 -14.18 -13.83 -0.61
C SER A 154 -13.48 -12.75 -1.44
N LEU A 155 -12.45 -13.10 -2.23
CA LEU A 155 -11.77 -12.17 -3.13
C LEU A 155 -12.66 -11.74 -4.31
N THR A 156 -13.45 -12.68 -4.85
CA THR A 156 -14.36 -12.41 -5.99
C THR A 156 -15.57 -11.60 -5.55
N SER A 157 -16.15 -11.91 -4.38
CA SER A 157 -17.31 -11.19 -3.83
C SER A 157 -16.95 -9.89 -3.10
N GLY A 158 -15.66 -9.65 -2.83
CA GLY A 158 -15.20 -8.55 -2.00
C GLY A 158 -15.65 -8.63 -0.53
N HIS A 159 -16.24 -9.76 -0.10
CA HIS A 159 -16.82 -9.92 1.22
C HIS A 159 -15.94 -10.79 2.12
N VAL A 160 -15.38 -10.16 3.17
CA VAL A 160 -14.63 -10.85 4.24
C VAL A 160 -15.46 -10.80 5.54
N PRO A 161 -15.75 -11.95 6.17
CA PRO A 161 -16.45 -12.03 7.44
C PRO A 161 -15.84 -11.11 8.52
N THR A 162 -16.69 -10.48 9.33
CA THR A 162 -16.28 -9.54 10.38
C THR A 162 -15.32 -10.14 11.41
N VAL A 163 -15.40 -11.44 11.64
CA VAL A 163 -14.49 -12.18 12.53
C VAL A 163 -13.04 -12.13 12.04
N PHE A 164 -12.82 -12.19 10.72
CA PHE A 164 -11.48 -12.10 10.11
C PHE A 164 -10.96 -10.67 10.00
N LYS A 165 -11.80 -9.66 10.24
CA LYS A 165 -11.40 -8.25 10.31
C LYS A 165 -10.83 -7.86 11.68
N LYS A 166 -10.88 -8.75 12.67
CA LYS A 166 -10.34 -8.51 14.01
C LYS A 166 -8.87 -8.94 14.06
N ALA A 167 -7.99 -8.00 14.36
CA ALA A 167 -6.59 -8.28 14.65
C ALA A 167 -6.32 -8.05 16.15
N ARG A 168 -5.50 -8.91 16.76
CA ARG A 168 -5.01 -8.68 18.12
C ARG A 168 -3.88 -7.66 18.06
N ILE A 169 -4.07 -6.53 18.69
CA ILE A 169 -3.07 -5.47 18.82
C ILE A 169 -2.21 -5.78 20.04
N ILE A 170 -0.92 -6.04 19.83
CA ILE A 170 0.05 -6.23 20.92
C ILE A 170 0.88 -4.96 21.03
N PRO A 171 0.78 -4.20 22.14
CA PRO A 171 1.59 -3.01 22.35
C PRO A 171 3.06 -3.40 22.50
N ILE A 172 3.94 -2.60 21.90
CA ILE A 172 5.38 -2.87 21.86
C ILE A 172 6.08 -2.03 22.93
N LEU A 173 6.90 -2.67 23.76
CA LEU A 173 7.75 -1.97 24.72
C LEU A 173 8.74 -1.03 24.01
N LYS A 174 9.03 0.11 24.62
CA LYS A 174 10.03 1.08 24.15
C LYS A 174 11.41 0.44 24.03
N LYS A 175 11.75 -0.44 24.99
CA LYS A 175 12.99 -1.23 25.09
C LYS A 175 12.65 -2.62 25.65
N PRO A 176 13.39 -3.68 25.27
CA PRO A 176 13.07 -5.06 25.65
C PRO A 176 13.30 -5.40 27.13
N VAL A 177 14.06 -4.57 27.86
CA VAL A 177 14.43 -4.80 29.28
C VAL A 177 13.44 -4.12 30.25
N LEU A 178 12.45 -3.37 29.73
CA LEU A 178 11.48 -2.66 30.54
C LEU A 178 10.38 -3.60 31.05
N ASP A 179 9.86 -3.31 32.24
CA ASP A 179 8.76 -4.07 32.84
C ASP A 179 7.48 -3.94 31.99
N SER A 180 6.89 -5.08 31.66
CA SER A 180 5.64 -5.22 30.91
C SER A 180 4.40 -4.81 31.70
N SER A 181 4.52 -4.68 33.02
CA SER A 181 3.41 -4.32 33.92
C SER A 181 3.13 -2.82 33.94
N ASP A 182 4.12 -2.01 33.59
CA ASP A 182 4.00 -0.55 33.51
C ASP A 182 3.62 -0.08 32.09
N ILE A 183 2.43 0.52 31.99
CA ILE A 183 1.85 1.04 30.74
C ILE A 183 2.71 2.15 30.12
N SER A 184 3.47 2.91 30.92
CA SER A 184 4.31 4.00 30.44
C SER A 184 5.48 3.53 29.56
N ASN A 185 5.85 2.25 29.68
CA ASN A 185 6.95 1.63 28.96
C ASN A 185 6.59 1.25 27.52
N TYR A 186 5.33 1.33 27.11
CA TYR A 186 4.89 1.01 25.76
C TYR A 186 4.99 2.22 24.81
N ARG A 187 5.15 1.94 23.52
CA ARG A 187 5.13 2.96 22.46
C ARG A 187 3.67 3.35 22.14
N PRO A 188 3.29 4.63 22.22
CA PRO A 188 1.91 5.07 21.96
C PRO A 188 1.44 4.86 20.52
N ASP A 189 2.37 4.69 19.58
CA ASP A 189 2.16 4.71 18.14
C ASP A 189 2.62 3.41 17.44
N ARG A 190 3.12 2.43 18.19
CA ARG A 190 3.74 1.22 17.63
C ARG A 190 3.15 -0.06 18.23
N TYR A 191 2.43 -0.80 17.39
CA TYR A 191 1.77 -2.04 17.74
C TYR A 191 2.09 -3.15 16.74
N VAL A 192 2.08 -4.41 17.18
CA VAL A 192 2.06 -5.56 16.28
C VAL A 192 0.63 -6.06 16.17
N ALA A 193 0.06 -6.02 14.97
CA ALA A 193 -1.19 -6.68 14.66
C ALA A 193 -0.92 -8.17 14.38
N ARG A 194 -1.46 -9.07 15.21
CA ARG A 194 -1.41 -10.51 15.00
C ARG A 194 -2.82 -11.02 14.71
N THR A 195 -3.02 -11.63 13.55
CA THR A 195 -4.24 -12.39 13.23
C THR A 195 -4.24 -13.65 14.09
N GLY A 196 -5.41 -14.07 14.60
CA GLY A 196 -5.57 -15.12 15.63
C GLY A 196 -5.14 -16.55 15.27
N VAL A 197 -4.30 -16.74 14.26
CA VAL A 197 -3.71 -18.03 13.91
C VAL A 197 -2.34 -18.10 14.60
N THR A 198 -2.27 -18.87 15.69
CA THR A 198 -1.01 -19.18 16.38
C THR A 198 -0.04 -19.82 15.38
N GLY A 199 0.97 -19.05 14.96
CA GLY A 199 2.02 -19.50 14.04
C GLY A 199 2.23 -18.66 12.78
N ALA A 200 1.38 -17.67 12.47
CA ALA A 200 1.59 -16.82 11.30
C ALA A 200 2.70 -15.76 11.54
N PRO A 201 3.69 -15.62 10.65
CA PRO A 201 4.70 -14.56 10.77
C PRO A 201 4.04 -13.19 10.64
N SER A 202 4.57 -12.24 11.40
CA SER A 202 4.16 -10.84 11.43
C SER A 202 3.92 -10.27 10.04
N TRP A 203 2.77 -9.64 9.83
CA TRP A 203 2.40 -8.89 8.62
C TRP A 203 3.34 -7.71 8.32
N SER A 204 4.34 -7.47 9.17
CA SER A 204 5.35 -6.41 9.02
C SER A 204 6.46 -6.71 8.00
N GLN A 205 6.49 -7.86 7.32
CA GLN A 205 7.52 -8.17 6.32
C GLN A 205 7.02 -8.24 4.86
N ALA A 206 5.72 -8.11 4.60
CA ALA A 206 5.17 -8.22 3.23
C ALA A 206 5.06 -6.88 2.48
N TRP A 207 5.08 -5.75 3.19
CA TRP A 207 4.98 -4.41 2.58
C TRP A 207 6.23 -3.59 2.89
N GLY A 208 7.31 -3.91 2.18
CA GLY A 208 8.35 -2.92 1.93
C GLY A 208 7.81 -1.90 0.93
N TRP A 209 8.08 -0.62 1.20
CA TRP A 209 7.87 0.57 0.37
C TRP A 209 6.60 1.40 0.61
N GLY A 210 6.85 2.62 1.09
CA GLY A 210 6.03 3.77 0.73
C GLY A 210 6.14 4.08 -0.77
N THR A 211 5.13 4.80 -1.26
CA THR A 211 5.08 5.45 -2.58
C THR A 211 4.55 4.62 -3.75
N GLN A 212 3.52 3.78 -3.56
CA GLN A 212 2.67 3.35 -4.69
C GLN A 212 1.22 2.99 -4.28
N ALA A 213 0.58 3.83 -3.46
CA ALA A 213 -0.85 3.74 -3.17
C ALA A 213 -1.73 4.55 -4.15
N SER A 214 -1.31 4.67 -5.42
CA SER A 214 -2.05 5.43 -6.45
C SER A 214 -2.54 4.57 -7.62
N ALA A 215 -2.31 3.24 -7.59
CA ALA A 215 -2.71 2.33 -8.66
C ALA A 215 -3.92 1.44 -8.33
N TRP A 216 -4.51 1.58 -7.14
CA TRP A 216 -5.72 0.86 -6.74
C TRP A 216 -6.91 1.82 -6.80
N TRP A 217 -7.31 2.14 -8.03
CA TRP A 217 -8.65 2.65 -8.33
C TRP A 217 -9.19 1.87 -9.54
N PRO A 218 -10.15 0.96 -9.32
CA PRO A 218 -11.23 0.75 -10.27
C PRO A 218 -12.36 1.67 -9.81
N SER A 219 -12.69 2.70 -10.57
CA SER A 219 -13.90 2.71 -11.40
C SER A 219 -15.09 2.05 -10.69
N LEU A 220 -15.60 2.70 -9.64
CA LEU A 220 -17.03 2.69 -9.36
C LEU A 220 -17.61 3.97 -9.95
N CYS A 221 -17.97 3.88 -11.23
CA CYS A 221 -18.99 4.72 -11.83
C CYS A 221 -20.12 3.78 -12.23
N LEU A 222 -21.34 4.20 -11.85
CA LEU A 222 -22.64 3.77 -12.37
C LEU A 222 -23.11 2.38 -11.95
N GLN A 223 -23.89 2.35 -10.88
CA GLN A 223 -25.28 1.91 -10.97
C GLN A 223 -26.08 2.54 -9.82
N ASP A 224 -27.01 3.39 -10.27
CA ASP A 224 -28.18 4.03 -9.64
C ASP A 224 -28.05 4.72 -8.27
#